data_AF-A0AAD8Z9L4-F1
#
_entry.id   AF-A0AAD8Z9L4-F1
#
_cell.length_a   1.000
_cell.length_b   1.000
_cell.length_c   1.000
_cell.angle_alpha   90.00
_cell.angle_beta   90.00
_cell.angle_gamma   90.00
#
_symmetry.space_group_name_H-M   'P 1'
#
loop_
_entity.id
_entity.type
_entity.pdbx_description
1 polymer ?
#
loop_
_entity_poly.entity_id
_entity_poly.type
_entity_poly.pdbx_seq_one_letter_code
_entity_poly.pdbx_strand_id
1 'polypeptide(L)'
;MGDWGFLSSLLDKVQSHSTVIGKIWMTVLFIFRILILGTGVESVWGDERSEMVCNSNTPGCENVCYDWKFPISHVRFWVMQIIFVSTPTLVYLGHAIHVIHQENKLREQARDRQENKLETDHSVRSPKYTNEKGKVQIKGKLLGSYLAQLFFKILLELAFIFGQYYLYGFMMQPIFHCEKPPCRLQTECFMSRPTEKTIFIIFMLVVACVSLALNVMEVCYLLCRCLIRRSKHNVVLHSDAKAHYNPFSSISGLKTEGSLKQNYMNKGIENEWSQKISSLAEANAEL
;
A
#
# COMPACT_ATOMS: atom_id res chain seq x y z
N MET A 1 -22.45 16.04 -7.71
CA MET A 1 -21.71 15.77 -6.46
C MET A 1 -21.17 14.36 -6.53
N GLY A 2 -19.85 14.16 -6.38
CA GLY A 2 -19.24 12.83 -6.48
C GLY A 2 -19.73 11.90 -5.37
N ASP A 3 -20.18 10.71 -5.73
CA ASP A 3 -20.72 9.73 -4.80
C ASP A 3 -19.59 9.08 -3.99
N TRP A 4 -19.23 9.72 -2.87
CA TRP A 4 -18.26 9.20 -1.91
C TRP A 4 -18.68 7.83 -1.34
N GLY A 5 -19.98 7.52 -1.34
CA GLY A 5 -20.52 6.23 -0.93
C GLY A 5 -20.12 5.10 -1.89
N PHE A 6 -20.12 5.36 -3.19
CA PHE A 6 -19.67 4.42 -4.21
C PHE A 6 -18.16 4.14 -4.12
N LEU A 7 -17.35 5.19 -3.94
CA LEU A 7 -15.90 5.05 -3.78
C LEU A 7 -15.53 4.27 -2.50
N SER A 8 -16.25 4.54 -1.40
CA SER A 8 -16.10 3.82 -0.13
C SER A 8 -16.51 2.34 -0.25
N SER A 9 -17.66 2.05 -0.86
CA SER A 9 -18.12 0.68 -1.10
C SER A 9 -17.19 -0.11 -2.04
N LEU A 10 -16.58 0.56 -3.03
CA LEU A 10 -15.58 -0.03 -3.91
C LEU A 10 -14.25 -0.25 -3.21
N LEU A 11 -13.79 0.69 -2.38
CA LEU A 11 -12.61 0.53 -1.54
C LEU A 11 -12.78 -0.69 -0.63
N ASP A 12 -13.91 -0.80 0.09
CA ASP A 12 -14.22 -1.97 0.93
C ASP A 12 -14.24 -3.28 0.15
N LYS A 13 -14.84 -3.29 -1.06
CA LYS A 13 -14.86 -4.48 -1.93
C LYS A 13 -13.46 -4.89 -2.39
N VAL A 14 -12.59 -3.95 -2.75
CA VAL A 14 -11.20 -4.19 -3.17
C VAL A 14 -10.28 -4.53 -1.97
N GLN A 15 -10.65 -4.08 -0.77
CA GLN A 15 -9.90 -4.30 0.47
C GLN A 15 -10.09 -5.72 1.02
N SER A 16 -11.28 -6.32 0.87
CA SER A 16 -11.70 -7.58 1.50
C SER A 16 -10.89 -8.86 1.15
N HIS A 17 -10.00 -8.83 0.15
CA HIS A 17 -9.36 -10.05 -0.39
C HIS A 17 -7.82 -10.13 -0.29
N SER A 18 -7.12 -9.11 0.23
CA SER A 18 -5.70 -9.23 0.61
C SER A 18 -5.55 -9.08 2.11
N THR A 19 -4.46 -9.58 2.69
CA THR A 19 -4.19 -9.60 4.14
C THR A 19 -4.71 -8.33 4.82
N VAL A 20 -5.89 -8.44 5.45
CA VAL A 20 -6.68 -7.31 5.96
C VAL A 20 -5.83 -6.47 6.92
N ILE A 21 -4.94 -7.15 7.65
CA ILE A 21 -3.96 -6.58 8.55
C ILE A 21 -2.97 -5.68 7.79
N GLY A 22 -2.30 -6.17 6.74
CA GLY A 22 -1.31 -5.37 5.99
C GLY A 22 -1.91 -4.10 5.38
N LYS A 23 -3.11 -4.19 4.79
CA LYS A 23 -3.78 -3.03 4.17
C LYS A 23 -4.22 -1.96 5.17
N ILE A 24 -4.79 -2.36 6.31
CA ILE A 24 -5.21 -1.41 7.35
C ILE A 24 -3.98 -0.69 7.92
N TRP A 25 -2.95 -1.45 8.29
CA TRP A 25 -1.73 -0.88 8.85
C TRP A 25 -1.01 0.04 7.86
N MET A 26 -0.96 -0.31 6.58
CA MET A 26 -0.36 0.55 5.54
C MET A 26 -1.10 1.89 5.40
N THR A 27 -2.44 1.89 5.44
CA THR A 27 -3.23 3.11 5.38
C THR A 27 -3.07 3.94 6.66
N VAL A 28 -3.08 3.31 7.84
CA VAL A 28 -2.87 4.00 9.11
C VAL A 28 -1.49 4.66 9.15
N LEU A 29 -0.42 3.94 8.78
CA LEU A 29 0.94 4.49 8.72
C LEU A 29 1.05 5.63 7.70
N PHE A 30 0.33 5.54 6.57
CA PHE A 30 0.30 6.60 5.57
C PHE A 30 -0.39 7.87 6.08
N ILE A 31 -1.56 7.76 6.71
CA ILE A 31 -2.27 8.90 7.33
C ILE A 31 -1.40 9.53 8.40
N PHE A 32 -0.77 8.70 9.22
CA PHE A 32 0.09 9.15 10.29
C PHE A 32 1.32 9.92 9.78
N ARG A 33 1.92 9.53 8.64
CA ARG A 33 2.95 10.35 7.97
C ARG A 33 2.44 11.74 7.57
N ILE A 34 1.23 11.82 7.02
CA ILE A 34 0.63 13.10 6.63
C ILE A 34 0.37 13.98 7.86
N LEU A 35 -0.14 13.39 8.94
CA LEU A 35 -0.37 14.10 10.20
C LEU A 35 0.92 14.67 10.76
N ILE A 36 2.00 13.88 10.82
CA ILE A 36 3.30 14.33 11.33
C ILE A 36 3.89 15.44 10.49
N LEU A 37 3.79 15.34 9.16
CA LEU A 37 4.17 16.45 8.31
C LEU A 37 3.32 17.68 8.65
N GLY A 38 2.00 17.56 8.70
CA GLY A 38 1.11 18.68 9.02
C GLY A 38 1.42 19.36 10.35
N THR A 39 1.75 18.61 11.41
CA THR A 39 2.06 19.17 12.73
C THR A 39 3.50 19.66 12.87
N GLY A 40 4.44 19.03 12.15
CA GLY A 40 5.88 19.27 12.27
C GLY A 40 6.44 20.31 11.30
N VAL A 41 5.82 20.50 10.13
CA VAL A 41 6.34 21.41 9.07
C VAL A 41 6.54 22.82 9.58
N GLU A 42 5.50 23.43 10.17
CA GLU A 42 5.55 24.83 10.56
C GLU A 42 6.30 25.06 11.88
N SER A 43 6.24 24.09 12.80
CA SER A 43 6.81 24.21 14.15
C SER A 43 8.32 23.95 14.20
N VAL A 44 8.87 23.10 13.32
CA VAL A 44 10.26 22.61 13.41
C VAL A 44 11.13 23.03 12.22
N TRP A 45 10.52 23.23 11.04
CA TRP A 45 11.23 23.63 9.82
C TRP A 45 10.84 25.02 9.31
N GLY A 46 9.87 25.69 9.94
CA GLY A 46 9.45 27.04 9.55
C GLY A 46 10.53 28.10 9.74
N ASP A 47 11.39 27.92 10.75
CA ASP A 47 12.47 28.81 11.16
C ASP A 47 13.87 28.30 10.76
N GLU A 48 13.95 27.19 9.99
CA GLU A 48 15.20 26.49 9.69
C GLU A 48 16.26 27.39 9.04
N ARG A 49 15.83 28.31 8.16
CA ARG A 49 16.73 29.27 7.51
C ARG A 49 17.00 30.50 8.37
N SER A 50 16.01 31.00 9.11
CA SER A 50 16.13 32.26 9.86
C SER A 50 16.92 32.12 11.17
N GLU A 51 16.94 30.93 11.75
CA GLU A 51 17.65 30.64 13.01
C GLU A 51 19.00 29.93 12.80
N MET A 52 19.42 29.74 11.55
CA MET A 52 20.77 29.25 11.28
C MET A 52 21.76 30.38 11.50
N VAL A 53 22.87 30.11 12.21
CA VAL A 53 23.89 31.12 12.50
C VAL A 53 25.24 30.64 11.98
N CYS A 54 25.92 31.44 11.17
CA CYS A 54 27.29 31.19 10.74
C CYS A 54 28.26 32.20 11.36
N ASN A 55 29.44 31.76 11.77
CA ASN A 55 30.51 32.60 12.31
C ASN A 55 31.25 33.40 11.21
N SER A 56 30.50 34.22 10.46
CA SER A 56 31.01 35.04 9.36
C SER A 56 30.21 36.32 9.21
N ASN A 57 30.89 37.46 9.11
CA ASN A 57 30.28 38.77 8.84
C ASN A 57 30.07 39.04 7.33
N THR A 58 30.32 38.04 6.48
CA THR A 58 30.23 38.23 5.02
C THR A 58 28.78 38.08 4.56
N PRO A 59 28.17 39.10 3.93
CA PRO A 59 26.79 39.02 3.47
C PRO A 59 26.63 37.90 2.44
N GLY A 60 25.58 37.10 2.60
CA GLY A 60 25.25 35.99 1.69
C GLY A 60 26.01 34.68 1.94
N CYS A 61 27.03 34.66 2.81
CA CYS A 61 27.75 33.42 3.16
C CYS A 61 26.79 32.39 3.79
N GLU A 62 25.94 32.82 4.74
CA GLU A 62 24.93 31.98 5.38
C GLU A 62 23.97 31.35 4.36
N ASN A 63 23.48 32.13 3.38
CA ASN A 63 22.57 31.64 2.35
C ASN A 63 23.20 30.54 1.47
N VAL A 64 24.47 30.70 1.08
CA VAL A 64 25.15 29.71 0.24
C VAL A 64 25.51 28.47 1.05
N CYS A 65 25.92 28.62 2.31
CA CYS A 65 26.21 27.49 3.18
C CYS A 65 24.96 26.65 3.47
N TYR A 66 23.81 27.32 3.66
CA TYR A 66 22.51 26.65 3.77
C TYR A 66 22.18 25.83 2.52
N ASP A 67 22.23 26.45 1.34
CA ASP A 67 21.88 25.82 0.07
C ASP A 67 22.82 24.64 -0.26
N TRP A 68 24.12 24.79 0.02
CA TRP A 68 25.10 23.72 -0.17
C TRP A 68 24.86 22.53 0.75
N LYS A 69 24.52 22.79 2.02
CA LYS A 69 24.30 21.72 3.00
C LYS A 69 22.95 21.04 2.82
N PHE A 70 21.92 21.80 2.43
CA PHE A 70 20.54 21.33 2.25
C PHE A 70 19.99 21.72 0.88
N PRO A 71 20.40 21.02 -0.20
CA PRO A 71 19.89 21.30 -1.55
C PRO A 71 18.37 21.08 -1.67
N ILE A 72 17.83 20.19 -0.83
CA ILE A 72 16.40 20.02 -0.61
C ILE A 72 16.16 19.92 0.90
N SER A 73 15.10 20.56 1.41
CA SER A 73 14.74 20.42 2.82
C SER A 73 14.11 19.06 3.10
N HIS A 74 14.30 18.56 4.33
CA HIS A 74 13.75 17.28 4.78
C HIS A 74 12.24 17.16 4.53
N VAL A 75 11.51 18.23 4.83
CA VAL A 75 10.06 18.31 4.61
C VAL A 75 9.70 18.08 3.15
N ARG A 76 10.38 18.78 2.23
CA ARG A 76 10.12 18.64 0.79
C ARG A 76 10.46 17.23 0.31
N PHE A 77 11.54 16.66 0.82
CA PHE A 77 11.92 15.28 0.54
C PHE A 77 10.83 14.28 0.97
N TRP A 78 10.28 14.42 2.19
CA TRP A 78 9.20 13.57 2.68
C TRP A 78 7.88 13.75 1.93
N VAL A 79 7.54 14.99 1.53
CA VAL A 79 6.37 15.24 0.68
C VAL A 79 6.52 14.51 -0.65
N MET A 80 7.68 14.60 -1.30
CA MET A 80 7.96 13.84 -2.52
C MET A 80 7.85 12.33 -2.26
N GLN A 81 8.43 11.82 -1.17
CA GLN A 81 8.33 10.41 -0.79
C GLN A 81 6.88 9.94 -0.69
N ILE A 82 6.00 10.70 -0.01
CA ILE A 82 4.58 10.36 0.13
C ILE A 82 3.89 10.32 -1.24
N ILE A 83 4.13 11.32 -2.10
CA ILE A 83 3.53 11.41 -3.43
C ILE A 83 3.96 10.21 -4.30
N PHE A 84 5.26 9.94 -4.39
CA PHE A 84 5.78 8.84 -5.19
C PHE A 84 5.32 7.48 -4.66
N VAL A 85 5.35 7.26 -3.35
CA VAL A 85 4.94 5.97 -2.74
C VAL A 85 3.42 5.74 -2.85
N SER A 86 2.60 6.79 -2.87
CA SER A 86 1.14 6.68 -3.05
C SER A 86 0.72 6.49 -4.52
N THR A 87 1.52 6.98 -5.48
CA THR A 87 1.21 6.93 -6.91
C THR A 87 0.91 5.51 -7.43
N PRO A 88 1.72 4.46 -7.16
CA PRO A 88 1.40 3.10 -7.60
C PRO A 88 0.05 2.59 -7.10
N THR A 89 -0.34 2.99 -5.88
CA THR A 89 -1.63 2.62 -5.30
C THR A 89 -2.79 3.33 -5.99
N LEU A 90 -2.65 4.61 -6.31
CA LEU A 90 -3.66 5.34 -7.08
C LEU A 90 -3.82 4.77 -8.50
N VAL A 91 -2.72 4.42 -9.17
CA VAL A 91 -2.75 3.79 -10.49
C VAL A 91 -3.45 2.43 -10.45
N TYR A 92 -3.15 1.60 -9.45
CA TYR A 92 -3.83 0.32 -9.27
C TYR A 92 -5.32 0.49 -8.99
N LEU A 93 -5.70 1.43 -8.13
CA LEU A 93 -7.11 1.72 -7.83
C LEU A 93 -7.84 2.19 -9.08
N GLY A 94 -7.25 3.11 -9.86
CA GLY A 94 -7.80 3.56 -11.14
C GLY A 94 -8.00 2.41 -12.12
N HIS A 95 -7.01 1.53 -12.25
CA HIS A 95 -7.11 0.33 -13.08
C HIS A 95 -8.20 -0.63 -12.57
N ALA A 96 -8.29 -0.87 -11.26
CA ALA A 96 -9.30 -1.73 -10.66
C ALA A 96 -10.72 -1.18 -10.90
N ILE A 97 -10.93 0.12 -10.69
CA ILE A 97 -12.20 0.80 -10.94
C ILE A 97 -12.57 0.69 -12.42
N HIS A 98 -11.64 0.94 -13.32
CA HIS A 98 -11.87 0.82 -14.77
C HIS A 98 -12.28 -0.60 -15.17
N VAL A 99 -11.59 -1.62 -14.66
CA VAL A 99 -11.92 -3.03 -14.92
C VAL A 99 -13.30 -3.40 -14.37
N ILE A 100 -13.63 -2.98 -13.14
CA ILE A 100 -14.94 -3.24 -12.53
C ILE A 100 -16.05 -2.55 -13.32
N HIS A 101 -15.84 -1.31 -13.76
CA HIS A 101 -16.80 -0.58 -14.57
C HIS A 101 -17.08 -1.28 -15.91
N GLN A 102 -16.03 -1.77 -16.59
CA GLN A 102 -16.18 -2.56 -17.81
C GLN A 102 -16.94 -3.87 -17.57
N GLU A 103 -16.69 -4.57 -16.46
CA GLU A 103 -17.44 -5.79 -16.13
C GLU A 103 -18.92 -5.51 -15.84
N ASN A 104 -19.25 -4.43 -15.13
CA ASN A 104 -20.63 -4.06 -14.84
C ASN A 104 -21.41 -3.74 -16.13
N LYS A 105 -20.80 -2.97 -17.04
CA LYS A 105 -21.40 -2.67 -18.35
C LYS A 105 -21.67 -3.94 -19.18
N LEU A 106 -20.76 -4.92 -19.14
CA LEU A 106 -20.96 -6.20 -19.80
C LEU A 106 -22.09 -7.03 -19.16
N ARG A 107 -22.25 -6.97 -17.83
CA ARG A 107 -23.35 -7.64 -17.11
C ARG A 107 -24.71 -7.05 -17.44
N GLU A 108 -24.80 -5.72 -17.55
CA GLU A 108 -26.02 -5.02 -17.97
C GLU A 108 -26.42 -5.44 -19.39
N GLN A 109 -25.48 -5.40 -20.34
CA GLN A 109 -25.71 -5.84 -21.72
C GLN A 109 -26.09 -7.33 -21.83
N ALA A 110 -25.56 -8.18 -20.95
CA ALA A 110 -25.93 -9.60 -20.90
C ALA A 110 -27.36 -9.79 -20.37
N ARG A 111 -27.78 -9.02 -19.34
CA ARG A 111 -29.17 -9.05 -18.84
C ARG A 111 -30.15 -8.56 -19.90
N ASP A 112 -29.86 -7.44 -20.56
CA ASP A 112 -30.73 -6.88 -21.61
C ASP A 112 -30.88 -7.83 -22.81
N ARG A 113 -29.82 -8.56 -23.16
CA ARG A 113 -29.84 -9.55 -24.25
C ARG A 113 -30.59 -10.83 -23.86
N GLN A 114 -30.57 -11.20 -22.58
CA GLN A 114 -31.28 -12.36 -22.05
C GLN A 114 -32.79 -12.08 -21.87
N GLU A 115 -33.17 -10.83 -21.59
CA GLU A 115 -34.57 -10.38 -21.53
C GLU A 115 -35.22 -10.32 -22.93
N ASN A 116 -34.43 -10.05 -23.98
CA ASN A 116 -34.89 -9.98 -25.38
C ASN A 116 -34.96 -11.32 -26.15
N LYS A 117 -34.90 -12.49 -25.48
CA LYS A 117 -35.06 -13.86 -26.03
C LYS A 117 -34.56 -14.05 -27.49
N LEU A 118 -33.23 -13.98 -27.70
CA LEU A 118 -32.62 -14.60 -28.87
C LEU A 118 -31.78 -15.80 -28.40
N GLU A 119 -32.39 -16.98 -28.39
CA GLU A 119 -31.69 -18.26 -28.22
C GLU A 119 -30.92 -18.58 -29.50
N THR A 120 -29.62 -18.31 -29.54
CA THR A 120 -28.68 -19.17 -30.27
C THR A 120 -27.26 -18.99 -29.75
N ASP A 121 -26.76 -20.06 -29.14
CA ASP A 121 -25.38 -20.56 -29.16
C ASP A 121 -24.21 -19.77 -28.52
N HIS A 122 -23.35 -20.57 -27.90
CA HIS A 122 -22.16 -20.34 -27.11
C HIS A 122 -21.37 -19.04 -27.34
N SER A 123 -21.29 -18.22 -26.27
CA SER A 123 -20.05 -17.61 -25.72
C SER A 123 -20.32 -16.27 -25.00
N VAL A 124 -21.32 -16.20 -24.11
CA VAL A 124 -21.39 -15.06 -23.18
C VAL A 124 -20.18 -15.16 -22.25
N ARG A 125 -19.19 -14.29 -22.48
CA ARG A 125 -17.95 -14.23 -21.70
C ARG A 125 -18.30 -13.87 -20.26
N SER A 126 -18.43 -14.89 -19.42
CA SER A 126 -18.80 -14.75 -18.01
C SER A 126 -17.88 -13.74 -17.30
N PRO A 127 -18.43 -12.85 -16.46
CA PRO A 127 -17.64 -11.89 -15.69
C PRO A 127 -16.56 -12.62 -14.89
N LYS A 128 -15.29 -12.25 -15.10
CA LYS A 128 -14.13 -13.04 -14.68
C LYS A 128 -13.64 -12.63 -13.28
N TYR A 129 -14.00 -11.43 -12.84
CA TYR A 129 -13.50 -10.81 -11.61
C TYR A 129 -14.61 -10.51 -10.59
N THR A 130 -15.89 -10.72 -10.88
CA THR A 130 -17.01 -10.43 -9.96
C THR A 130 -17.86 -11.69 -9.72
N ASN A 131 -18.13 -12.06 -8.47
CA ASN A 131 -19.07 -13.14 -8.11
C ASN A 131 -20.53 -12.67 -8.20
N GLU A 132 -21.50 -13.58 -8.22
CA GLU A 132 -22.95 -13.28 -8.22
C GLU A 132 -23.42 -12.41 -7.04
N LYS A 133 -22.60 -12.34 -5.97
CA LYS A 133 -22.82 -11.48 -4.79
C LYS A 133 -22.15 -10.09 -4.89
N GLY A 134 -21.65 -9.70 -6.07
CA GLY A 134 -20.97 -8.41 -6.28
C GLY A 134 -19.59 -8.28 -5.62
N LYS A 135 -18.98 -9.39 -5.19
CA LYS A 135 -17.63 -9.42 -4.58
C LYS A 135 -16.55 -9.57 -5.65
N VAL A 136 -15.52 -8.72 -5.61
CA VAL A 136 -14.41 -8.69 -6.57
C VAL A 136 -13.38 -9.76 -6.20
N GLN A 137 -13.24 -10.80 -7.02
CA GLN A 137 -12.17 -11.79 -6.89
C GLN A 137 -10.90 -11.34 -7.63
N ILE A 138 -9.81 -11.18 -6.89
CA ILE A 138 -8.49 -10.88 -7.46
C ILE A 138 -7.98 -12.13 -8.20
N LYS A 139 -8.14 -12.17 -9.53
CA LYS A 139 -7.62 -13.22 -10.42
C LYS A 139 -6.87 -12.58 -11.60
N GLY A 140 -6.05 -13.38 -12.29
CA GLY A 140 -5.47 -13.03 -13.60
C GLY A 140 -4.77 -11.67 -13.66
N LYS A 141 -5.22 -10.80 -14.58
CA LYS A 141 -4.60 -9.49 -14.86
C LYS A 141 -4.67 -8.52 -13.66
N LEU A 142 -5.72 -8.61 -12.83
CA LEU A 142 -5.88 -7.75 -11.66
C LEU A 142 -4.87 -8.09 -10.55
N LEU A 143 -4.55 -9.38 -10.38
CA LEU A 143 -3.47 -9.83 -9.49
C LEU A 143 -2.10 -9.37 -9.99
N GLY A 144 -1.89 -9.39 -11.31
CA GLY A 144 -0.66 -8.88 -11.94
C GLY A 144 -0.45 -7.39 -11.68
N SER A 145 -1.48 -6.56 -11.92
CA SER A 145 -1.41 -5.12 -11.58
C SER A 145 -1.22 -4.88 -10.08
N TYR A 146 -1.80 -5.73 -9.22
CA TYR A 146 -1.62 -5.67 -7.77
C TYR A 146 -0.16 -5.97 -7.36
N LEU A 147 0.45 -7.01 -7.92
CA LEU A 147 1.85 -7.33 -7.63
C LEU A 147 2.81 -6.27 -8.18
N ALA A 148 2.52 -5.72 -9.37
CA ALA A 148 3.30 -4.65 -9.97
C ALA A 148 3.31 -3.39 -9.09
N GLN A 149 2.14 -2.93 -8.59
CA GLN A 149 2.11 -1.76 -7.70
C GLN A 149 2.90 -1.97 -6.41
N LEU A 150 2.89 -3.18 -5.82
CA LEU A 150 3.61 -3.50 -4.59
C LEU A 150 5.13 -3.50 -4.85
N PHE A 151 5.54 -4.07 -5.98
CA PHE A 151 6.94 -4.04 -6.42
C PHE A 151 7.46 -2.61 -6.59
N PHE A 152 6.72 -1.75 -7.31
CA PHE A 152 7.11 -0.35 -7.46
C PHE A 152 7.11 0.40 -6.12
N LYS A 153 6.17 0.11 -5.21
CA LYS A 153 6.18 0.66 -3.85
C LYS A 153 7.46 0.32 -3.09
N ILE A 154 7.87 -0.95 -3.10
CA ILE A 154 9.10 -1.41 -2.44
C ILE A 154 10.32 -0.70 -3.02
N LEU A 155 10.41 -0.62 -4.36
CA LEU A 155 11.52 0.06 -5.04
C LEU A 155 11.59 1.55 -4.66
N LEU A 156 10.46 2.25 -4.69
CA LEU A 156 10.39 3.67 -4.33
C LEU A 156 10.72 3.88 -2.86
N GLU A 157 10.16 3.08 -1.94
CA GLU A 157 10.48 3.22 -0.51
C GLU A 157 11.96 2.97 -0.23
N LEU A 158 12.57 1.95 -0.85
CA LEU A 158 14.02 1.73 -0.76
C LEU A 158 14.80 2.93 -1.30
N ALA A 159 14.43 3.45 -2.49
CA ALA A 159 15.12 4.59 -3.09
C ALA A 159 15.08 5.83 -2.17
N PHE A 160 13.94 6.13 -1.54
CA PHE A 160 13.83 7.24 -0.59
C PHE A 160 14.59 6.97 0.72
N ILE A 161 14.60 5.74 1.25
CA ILE A 161 15.40 5.40 2.44
C ILE A 161 16.90 5.57 2.16
N PHE A 162 17.39 5.05 1.02
CA PHE A 162 18.78 5.25 0.62
C PHE A 162 19.08 6.73 0.33
N GLY A 163 18.17 7.44 -0.35
CA GLY A 163 18.31 8.88 -0.60
C GLY A 163 18.43 9.69 0.68
N GLN A 164 17.60 9.42 1.69
CA GLN A 164 17.68 10.04 3.01
C GLN A 164 19.04 9.79 3.67
N TYR A 165 19.51 8.54 3.63
CA TYR A 165 20.80 8.15 4.19
C TYR A 165 21.97 8.88 3.54
N TYR A 166 22.00 8.98 2.20
CA TYR A 166 23.10 9.62 1.48
C TYR A 166 23.04 11.15 1.53
N LEU A 167 21.86 11.76 1.54
CA LEU A 167 21.71 13.23 1.58
C LEU A 167 21.89 13.80 2.98
N TYR A 168 21.31 13.16 4.00
CA TYR A 168 21.21 13.73 5.34
C TYR A 168 21.84 12.87 6.44
N GLY A 169 21.93 11.56 6.22
CA GLY A 169 22.32 10.60 7.26
C GLY A 169 21.20 10.29 8.26
N PHE A 170 21.56 9.62 9.36
CA PHE A 170 20.62 9.24 10.43
C PHE A 170 20.49 10.27 11.54
N MET A 171 21.51 11.11 11.71
CA MET A 171 21.57 12.14 12.76
C MET A 171 22.05 13.44 12.16
N MET A 172 21.32 14.52 12.43
CA MET A 172 21.68 15.86 12.00
C MET A 172 22.76 16.41 12.93
N GLN A 173 23.95 16.69 12.38
CA GLN A 173 25.03 17.31 13.13
C GLN A 173 24.65 18.77 13.47
N PRO A 174 24.86 19.23 14.72
CA PRO A 174 24.52 20.58 15.12
C PRO A 174 25.42 21.63 14.48
N ILE A 175 26.65 21.25 14.09
CA ILE A 175 27.68 22.14 13.55
C ILE A 175 28.22 21.53 12.24
N PHE A 176 28.45 22.37 11.24
CA PHE A 176 29.16 22.00 10.02
C PHE A 176 30.07 23.13 9.54
N HIS A 177 31.16 22.75 8.87
CA HIS A 177 32.12 23.68 8.29
C HIS A 177 31.78 23.97 6.82
N CYS A 178 31.80 25.24 6.43
CA CYS A 178 31.48 25.70 5.09
C CYS A 178 32.60 26.55 4.48
N GLU A 179 32.95 26.26 3.22
CA GLU A 179 34.03 26.91 2.46
C GLU A 179 33.53 27.41 1.08
N LYS A 180 32.22 27.64 0.93
CA LYS A 180 31.63 28.04 -0.34
C LYS A 180 31.72 29.56 -0.55
N PRO A 181 32.01 30.04 -1.77
CA PRO A 181 31.97 31.48 -2.06
C PRO A 181 30.54 32.01 -1.84
N PRO A 182 30.32 33.18 -1.21
CA PRO A 182 31.26 34.28 -0.96
C PRO A 182 32.03 34.22 0.38
N CYS A 183 32.01 33.10 1.11
CA CYS A 183 32.72 33.00 2.38
C CYS A 183 34.25 33.14 2.18
N ARG A 184 34.90 34.05 2.91
CA ARG A 184 36.35 34.32 2.77
C ARG A 184 37.24 33.28 3.44
N LEU A 185 36.74 32.64 4.48
CA LEU A 185 37.42 31.65 5.31
C LEU A 185 36.44 30.52 5.62
N GLN A 186 36.97 29.38 6.06
CA GLN A 186 36.18 28.29 6.59
C GLN A 186 35.40 28.79 7.81
N THR A 187 34.07 28.80 7.73
CA THR A 187 33.17 29.23 8.80
C THR A 187 32.44 28.04 9.40
N GLU A 188 32.22 28.09 10.69
CA GLU A 188 31.34 27.18 11.40
C GLU A 188 29.91 27.71 11.33
N CYS A 189 28.98 26.85 10.96
CA CYS A 189 27.55 27.15 10.91
C CYS A 189 26.80 26.22 11.87
N PHE A 190 25.89 26.81 12.64
CA PHE A 190 25.10 26.17 13.68
C PHE A 190 23.67 26.02 13.19
N MET A 191 23.15 24.79 13.25
CA MET A 191 21.80 24.47 12.83
C MET A 191 20.79 24.72 13.96
N SER A 192 19.62 25.24 13.61
CA SER A 192 18.51 25.35 14.57
C SER A 192 17.90 23.98 14.89
N ARG A 193 17.64 23.73 16.18
CA ARG A 193 16.93 22.55 16.73
C ARG A 193 17.39 21.19 16.15
N PRO A 194 18.69 20.87 16.16
CA PRO A 194 19.22 19.67 15.52
C PRO A 194 18.73 18.37 16.19
N THR A 195 18.48 18.40 17.50
CA THR A 195 17.94 17.27 18.26
C THR A 195 16.48 16.98 17.91
N GLU A 196 15.63 18.02 17.88
CA GLU A 196 14.23 17.91 17.49
C GLU A 196 14.10 17.39 16.05
N LYS A 197 14.81 18.00 15.10
CA LYS A 197 14.87 17.55 13.70
C LYS A 197 15.32 16.09 13.59
N THR A 198 16.34 15.68 14.36
CA THR A 198 16.81 14.29 14.39
C THR A 198 15.74 13.31 14.90
N ILE A 199 14.97 13.67 15.93
CA ILE A 199 13.86 12.82 16.43
C ILE A 199 12.84 12.57 15.32
N PHE A 200 12.42 13.61 14.61
CA PHE A 200 11.49 13.46 13.49
C PHE A 200 12.09 12.66 12.33
N ILE A 201 13.37 12.84 12.01
CA ILE A 201 14.08 12.05 10.98
C ILE A 201 14.06 10.57 11.32
N ILE A 202 14.45 10.21 12.56
CA ILE A 202 14.43 8.81 13.03
C ILE A 202 13.00 8.27 12.99
N PHE A 203 12.04 9.06 13.44
CA PHE A 203 10.64 8.67 13.46
C PHE A 203 10.10 8.35 12.06
N MET A 204 10.31 9.26 11.10
CA MET A 204 9.89 9.08 9.71
C MET A 204 10.60 7.89 9.06
N LEU A 205 11.88 7.67 9.37
CA LEU A 205 12.63 6.50 8.94
C LEU A 205 12.07 5.20 9.51
N VAL A 206 11.74 5.13 10.80
CA VAL A 206 11.12 3.95 11.41
C VAL A 206 9.79 3.62 10.74
N VAL A 207 8.94 4.64 10.52
CA VAL A 207 7.67 4.46 9.80
C VAL A 207 7.91 4.00 8.35
N ALA A 208 8.98 4.45 7.68
CA ALA A 208 9.40 3.97 6.36
C ALA A 208 9.87 2.51 6.35
N CYS A 209 10.65 2.11 7.35
CA CYS A 209 11.09 0.73 7.49
C CYS A 209 9.92 -0.22 7.78
N VAL A 210 8.98 0.18 8.64
CA VAL A 210 7.79 -0.62 8.96
C VAL A 210 6.89 -0.79 7.74
N SER A 211 6.63 0.28 6.96
CA SER A 211 5.84 0.16 5.73
C SER A 211 6.52 -0.72 4.68
N LEU A 212 7.85 -0.61 4.55
CA LEU A 212 8.62 -1.44 3.64
C LEU A 212 8.51 -2.91 4.04
N ALA A 213 8.66 -3.21 5.33
CA ALA A 213 8.50 -4.55 5.86
C ALA A 213 7.09 -5.10 5.60
N LEU A 214 6.04 -4.31 5.82
CA LEU A 214 4.65 -4.70 5.52
C LEU A 214 4.45 -4.99 4.03
N ASN A 215 4.98 -4.15 3.14
CA ASN A 215 4.93 -4.38 1.68
C ASN A 215 5.66 -5.69 1.30
N VAL A 216 6.85 -5.93 1.85
CA VAL A 216 7.64 -7.14 1.58
C VAL A 216 6.94 -8.38 2.13
N MET A 217 6.39 -8.32 3.35
CA MET A 217 5.61 -9.42 3.94
C MET A 217 4.38 -9.74 3.09
N GLU A 218 3.69 -8.74 2.56
CA GLU A 218 2.54 -8.97 1.68
C GLU A 218 2.94 -9.63 0.36
N VAL A 219 4.02 -9.18 -0.28
CA VAL A 219 4.57 -9.82 -1.49
C VAL A 219 4.98 -11.26 -1.18
N CYS A 220 5.69 -11.50 -0.08
CA CYS A 220 6.12 -12.82 0.36
C CYS A 220 4.91 -13.75 0.61
N TYR A 221 3.88 -13.28 1.29
CA TYR A 221 2.64 -14.03 1.54
C TYR A 221 1.97 -14.45 0.23
N LEU A 222 1.87 -13.55 -0.76
CA LEU A 222 1.28 -13.83 -2.06
C LEU A 222 2.12 -14.82 -2.88
N LEU A 223 3.44 -14.64 -2.89
CA LEU A 223 4.36 -15.56 -3.56
C LEU A 223 4.29 -16.97 -2.96
N CYS A 224 4.34 -17.09 -1.63
CA CYS A 224 4.20 -18.37 -0.93
C CYS A 224 2.88 -19.07 -1.27
N ARG A 225 1.76 -18.33 -1.30
CA ARG A 225 0.46 -18.88 -1.73
C ARG A 225 0.46 -19.34 -3.20
N CYS A 226 1.11 -18.59 -4.10
CA CYS A 226 1.24 -18.97 -5.50
C CYS A 226 2.09 -20.24 -5.68
N LEU A 227 3.20 -20.36 -4.95
CA LEU A 227 4.08 -21.53 -4.98
C LEU A 227 3.37 -22.79 -4.46
N ILE A 228 2.66 -22.69 -3.34
CA ILE A 228 1.89 -23.82 -2.78
C ILE A 228 0.78 -24.28 -3.74
N ARG A 229 0.11 -23.36 -4.45
CA ARG A 229 -0.88 -23.71 -5.47
C ARG A 229 -0.26 -24.39 -6.69
N ARG A 230 0.92 -23.93 -7.15
CA ARG A 230 1.64 -24.56 -8.27
C ARG A 230 2.08 -25.99 -7.95
N SER A 231 2.57 -26.22 -6.73
CA SER A 231 2.94 -27.57 -6.26
C SER A 231 1.74 -28.53 -6.27
N LYS A 232 0.57 -28.11 -5.78
CA LYS A 232 -0.66 -28.92 -5.85
C LYS A 232 -1.14 -29.22 -7.27
N HIS A 233 -0.94 -28.31 -8.23
CA HIS A 233 -1.30 -28.52 -9.63
C HIS A 233 -0.36 -29.50 -10.34
N ASN A 234 0.95 -29.43 -10.07
CA ASN A 234 1.93 -30.37 -10.61
C ASN A 234 1.70 -31.80 -10.09
N VAL A 235 1.25 -31.98 -8.84
CA VAL A 235 0.89 -33.32 -8.32
C VAL A 235 -0.36 -33.89 -9.01
N VAL A 236 -1.35 -33.06 -9.39
CA VAL A 236 -2.55 -33.52 -10.10
C VAL A 236 -2.21 -33.90 -11.56
N LEU A 237 -1.42 -33.09 -12.26
CA LEU A 237 -1.02 -33.37 -13.64
C LEU A 237 -0.14 -34.64 -13.76
N HIS A 238 0.68 -34.92 -12.74
CA HIS A 238 1.47 -36.16 -12.68
C HIS A 238 0.64 -37.40 -12.30
N SER A 239 -0.53 -37.21 -11.67
CA SER A 239 -1.47 -38.28 -11.34
C SER A 239 -2.37 -38.62 -12.54
N ASP A 240 -2.77 -37.63 -13.33
CA ASP A 240 -3.55 -37.86 -14.56
C ASP A 240 -2.72 -38.52 -15.67
N ALA A 241 -1.42 -38.22 -15.78
CA ALA A 241 -0.53 -38.90 -16.73
C ALA A 241 -0.29 -40.39 -16.41
N LYS A 242 -0.51 -40.81 -15.15
CA LYS A 242 -0.39 -42.21 -14.72
C LYS A 242 -1.71 -42.99 -14.76
N ALA A 243 -2.84 -42.32 -15.00
CA ALA A 243 -4.17 -42.92 -14.97
C ALA A 243 -4.62 -43.53 -16.32
N HIS A 244 -3.78 -43.51 -17.36
CA HIS A 244 -4.17 -43.96 -18.71
C HIS A 244 -3.92 -45.46 -19.01
N TYR A 245 -3.76 -46.30 -17.98
CA TYR A 245 -3.80 -47.76 -18.13
C TYR A 245 -4.46 -48.38 -16.88
N ASN A 246 -5.79 -48.47 -16.90
CA ASN A 246 -6.59 -49.58 -16.33
C ASN A 246 -8.09 -49.23 -16.47
N PRO A 247 -8.91 -50.11 -17.07
CA PRO A 247 -10.34 -49.94 -17.08
C PRO A 247 -10.90 -50.44 -15.73
N PHE A 248 -11.92 -49.73 -15.21
CA PHE A 248 -12.79 -50.12 -14.08
C PHE A 248 -12.36 -49.65 -12.68
N SER A 249 -12.97 -48.56 -12.20
CA SER A 249 -13.82 -48.53 -10.99
C SER A 249 -14.07 -47.08 -10.52
N SER A 250 -15.35 -46.74 -10.38
CA SER A 250 -15.89 -45.64 -9.58
C SER A 250 -15.34 -45.62 -8.14
N ILE A 251 -15.06 -44.43 -7.59
CA ILE A 251 -15.48 -43.97 -6.23
C ILE A 251 -14.78 -42.65 -5.84
N SER A 252 -15.56 -41.82 -5.14
CA SER A 252 -15.23 -40.76 -4.17
C SER A 252 -14.67 -39.42 -4.64
N GLY A 253 -15.56 -38.42 -4.56
CA GLY A 253 -15.17 -37.04 -4.36
C GLY A 253 -14.51 -36.85 -2.99
N LEU A 254 -13.37 -36.18 -2.99
CA LEU A 254 -12.73 -35.70 -1.76
C LEU A 254 -11.71 -34.59 -2.07
N LYS A 255 -12.13 -33.43 -2.59
CA LYS A 255 -11.22 -32.26 -2.65
C LYS A 255 -11.87 -30.87 -2.65
N THR A 256 -13.13 -30.78 -2.25
CA THR A 256 -13.83 -29.50 -2.05
C THR A 256 -13.88 -29.09 -0.57
N GLU A 257 -13.21 -29.81 0.33
CA GLU A 257 -13.34 -29.58 1.78
C GLU A 257 -12.46 -28.43 2.32
N GLY A 258 -11.30 -28.15 1.69
CA GLY A 258 -10.32 -27.20 2.24
C GLY A 258 -10.69 -25.71 2.10
N SER A 259 -11.23 -25.30 0.95
CA SER A 259 -11.67 -23.91 0.75
C SER A 259 -13.04 -23.63 1.38
N LEU A 260 -13.86 -24.66 1.59
CA LEU A 260 -15.14 -24.54 2.29
C LEU A 260 -14.92 -24.41 3.80
N LYS A 261 -14.02 -25.21 4.40
CA LYS A 261 -13.68 -25.12 5.83
C LYS A 261 -13.10 -23.75 6.21
N GLN A 262 -12.21 -23.16 5.41
CA GLN A 262 -11.65 -21.86 5.75
C GLN A 262 -12.65 -20.69 5.56
N ASN A 263 -13.55 -20.79 4.58
CA ASN A 263 -14.67 -19.85 4.47
C ASN A 263 -15.67 -20.04 5.62
N TYR A 264 -15.89 -21.26 6.12
CA TYR A 264 -16.75 -21.52 7.28
C TYR A 264 -16.16 -20.97 8.57
N MET A 265 -14.85 -21.16 8.79
CA MET A 265 -14.13 -20.63 9.95
C MET A 265 -14.11 -19.10 9.98
N ASN A 266 -13.86 -18.45 8.83
CA ASN A 266 -13.94 -16.98 8.76
C ASN A 266 -15.36 -16.45 8.99
N LYS A 267 -16.39 -17.18 8.51
CA LYS A 267 -17.79 -16.83 8.74
C LYS A 267 -18.22 -17.01 10.20
N GLY A 268 -17.67 -18.03 10.87
CA GLY A 268 -17.86 -18.25 12.31
C GLY A 268 -17.30 -17.11 13.14
N ILE A 269 -16.07 -16.68 12.82
CA ILE A 269 -15.42 -15.55 13.50
C ILE A 269 -16.16 -14.23 13.22
N GLU A 270 -16.59 -13.96 11.98
CA GLU A 270 -17.41 -12.77 11.67
C GLU A 270 -18.73 -12.75 12.46
N ASN A 271 -19.42 -13.88 12.56
CA ASN A 271 -20.68 -13.97 13.31
C ASN A 271 -20.49 -13.77 14.82
N GLU A 272 -19.40 -14.31 15.38
CA GLU A 272 -19.07 -14.17 16.80
C GLU A 272 -18.71 -12.72 17.16
N TRP A 273 -17.96 -12.03 16.28
CA TRP A 273 -17.66 -10.61 16.44
C TRP A 273 -18.89 -9.72 16.25
N SER A 274 -19.77 -10.01 15.29
CA SER A 274 -21.03 -9.28 15.12
C SER A 274 -21.99 -9.43 16.30
N GLN A 275 -22.10 -10.63 16.88
CA GLN A 275 -22.90 -10.82 18.10
C GLN A 275 -22.32 -10.05 19.29
N LYS A 276 -20.99 -10.06 19.44
CA LYS A 276 -20.31 -9.35 20.53
C LYS A 276 -20.43 -7.82 20.41
N ILE A 277 -20.44 -7.30 19.17
CA ILE A 277 -20.67 -5.87 18.89
C ILE A 277 -22.13 -5.50 19.15
N SER A 278 -23.09 -6.37 18.78
CA SER A 278 -24.52 -6.13 19.05
C SER A 278 -24.82 -6.14 20.55
N SER A 279 -24.22 -7.06 21.32
CA SER A 279 -24.37 -7.09 22.77
C SER A 279 -23.73 -5.91 23.49
N LEU A 280 -22.63 -5.36 22.94
CA LEU A 280 -21.99 -4.15 23.46
C LEU A 280 -22.76 -2.88 23.10
N ALA A 281 -23.51 -2.88 21.99
CA ALA A 281 -24.39 -1.80 21.61
C ALA A 281 -25.67 -1.77 22.45
N GLU A 282 -26.23 -2.94 22.80
CA GLU A 282 -27.39 -3.06 23.68
C GLU A 282 -27.05 -2.70 25.14
N ALA A 283 -25.87 -3.07 25.64
CA ALA A 283 -25.41 -2.71 27.00
C ALA A 283 -25.13 -1.21 27.19
N ASN A 284 -24.89 -0.46 26.11
CA ASN A 284 -24.68 1.00 26.14
C ASN A 284 -25.95 1.81 25.85
N ALA A 285 -27.09 1.17 25.60
CA ALA A 285 -28.38 1.82 25.36
C ALA A 285 -29.29 1.86 26.61
N GLU A 286 -28.90 1.18 27.70
CA GLU A 286 -29.61 1.18 28.99
C GLU A 286 -28.90 2.01 30.08
N LEU A 287 -28.00 2.94 29.71
CA LEU A 287 -27.39 3.94 30.59
C LEU A 287 -27.60 5.35 30.02
#